data_AF-A0A0M8Y8M5-F1
#
_entry.id   AF-A0A0M8Y8M5-F1
#
_cell.length_a   1.000
_cell.length_b   1.000
_cell.length_c   1.000
_cell.angle_alpha   90.00
_cell.angle_beta   90.00
_cell.angle_gamma   90.00
#
_symmetry.space_group_name_H-M   'P 1'
#
loop_
_entity.id
_entity.type
_entity.pdbx_description
1 polymer ?
#
loop_
_entity_poly.entity_id
_entity_poly.type
_entity_poly.pdbx_seq_one_letter_code
_entity_poly.pdbx_strand_id
1 'polypeptide(L)'
;MRYEEVRPDARVICHSRGDVTGTVLHKRPDGFGKPEPVVCIEFDNGGVGYNYPEQLSPLAPEDDERDPKALPRMTRQANGYTFWRGGTLHYVYRYVETWRVMEWSDDADAAMPLLVLDCKTRAAAVRELIAKVDAATPAAPAPAPVVRPELRPDMRVKAPARGEGCDAIGVVLTMRTPPAEVPSGSVYVMWHLGAPSWIAAEELVPTGDLPGSPNLLDVEYGSRDGEGVFWRGGEEYRVIRRYPSSSDGPWDVSHRAADGTLTRIVEGSRTRNAAHHAAVVAIFGFEDMRAETVSYLAVAETRSGQPLRVDVPGADGWGRVSAPTAELALSRLGGAVSGLRYDVVKRRDVRRRIGSVLVYPVRRDGSLGVPRMHTR
;
A
#
# COMPACT_ATOMS: atom_id res chain seq x y z
N MET A 1 -17.44 -21.25 7.06
CA MET A 1 -17.74 -19.85 6.66
C MET A 1 -16.67 -19.35 5.69
N ARG A 2 -16.89 -18.26 4.94
CA ARG A 2 -15.85 -17.67 4.07
C ARG A 2 -14.91 -16.76 4.86
N TYR A 3 -13.69 -16.55 4.39
CA TYR A 3 -12.69 -15.73 5.09
C TYR A 3 -13.20 -14.31 5.36
N GLU A 4 -13.92 -13.70 4.42
CA GLU A 4 -14.46 -12.35 4.51
C GLU A 4 -15.54 -12.22 5.59
N GLU A 5 -16.27 -13.31 5.85
CA GLU A 5 -17.36 -13.39 6.83
C GLU A 5 -16.82 -13.49 8.27
N VAL A 6 -15.58 -13.96 8.44
CA VAL A 6 -14.94 -14.02 9.75
C VAL A 6 -14.59 -12.62 10.23
N ARG A 7 -15.05 -12.28 11.42
CA ARG A 7 -14.72 -11.03 12.12
C ARG A 7 -13.87 -11.31 13.36
N PRO A 8 -12.88 -10.46 13.68
CA PRO A 8 -12.27 -10.47 15.01
C PRO A 8 -13.34 -10.35 16.11
N ASP A 9 -13.05 -10.98 17.26
CA ASP A 9 -13.95 -11.15 18.41
C ASP A 9 -15.22 -11.99 18.14
N ALA A 10 -15.45 -12.45 16.90
CA ALA A 10 -16.57 -13.32 16.60
C ALA A 10 -16.43 -14.67 17.30
N ARG A 11 -17.58 -15.22 17.67
CA ARG A 11 -17.68 -16.56 18.25
C ARG A 11 -17.91 -17.59 17.19
N VAL A 12 -17.12 -18.66 17.28
CA VAL A 12 -17.09 -19.70 16.28
C VAL A 12 -17.02 -21.07 16.93
N ILE A 13 -17.60 -22.05 16.24
CA ILE A 13 -17.40 -23.47 16.46
C ILE A 13 -16.36 -23.94 15.42
N CYS A 14 -15.34 -24.65 15.86
CA CYS A 14 -14.30 -25.21 14.99
C CYS A 14 -14.48 -26.72 14.82
N HIS A 15 -14.98 -27.11 13.64
CA HIS A 15 -15.34 -28.49 13.34
C HIS A 15 -14.13 -29.43 13.23
N SER A 16 -13.01 -28.94 12.72
CA SER A 16 -11.78 -29.75 12.56
C SER A 16 -11.11 -30.14 13.88
N ARG A 17 -11.60 -29.63 15.02
CA ARG A 17 -11.08 -29.90 16.36
C ARG A 17 -12.12 -30.56 17.28
N GLY A 18 -13.16 -31.17 16.72
CA GLY A 18 -14.22 -31.82 17.49
C GLY A 18 -15.22 -30.81 18.06
N ASP A 19 -15.65 -29.86 17.23
CA ASP A 19 -16.65 -28.83 17.55
C ASP A 19 -16.32 -27.97 18.79
N VAL A 20 -15.04 -27.64 18.94
CA VAL A 20 -14.58 -26.77 20.04
C VAL A 20 -14.91 -25.31 19.73
N THR A 21 -15.52 -24.63 20.69
CA THR A 21 -15.86 -23.20 20.61
C THR A 21 -14.64 -22.32 20.85
N GLY A 22 -14.62 -21.14 20.23
CA GLY A 22 -13.51 -20.21 20.35
C GLY A 22 -13.84 -18.80 19.92
N THR A 23 -12.92 -17.88 20.22
CA THR A 23 -13.00 -16.46 19.86
C THR A 23 -11.96 -16.18 18.79
N VAL A 24 -12.38 -15.57 17.70
CA VAL A 24 -11.45 -15.14 16.66
C VAL A 24 -10.59 -13.99 17.19
N LEU A 25 -9.27 -14.17 17.21
CA LEU A 25 -8.33 -13.16 17.66
C LEU A 25 -8.00 -12.19 16.54
N HIS A 26 -7.50 -12.72 15.42
CA HIS A 26 -7.14 -11.95 14.23
C HIS A 26 -7.17 -12.84 12.98
N LYS A 27 -7.12 -12.20 11.82
CA LYS A 27 -7.14 -12.86 10.52
C LYS A 27 -5.77 -12.73 9.87
N ARG A 28 -5.38 -13.74 9.10
CA ARG A 28 -4.08 -13.81 8.44
C ARG A 28 -4.24 -14.18 6.97
N PRO A 29 -4.15 -13.20 6.05
CA PRO A 29 -4.44 -13.43 4.63
C PRO A 29 -3.34 -14.22 3.91
N ASP A 30 -2.10 -14.17 4.40
CA ASP A 30 -0.94 -14.88 3.85
C ASP A 30 -0.80 -16.33 4.37
N GLY A 31 -1.73 -16.79 5.22
CA GLY A 31 -1.70 -18.14 5.77
C GLY A 31 -0.40 -18.40 6.56
N PHE A 32 0.48 -19.18 5.93
CA PHE A 32 1.87 -19.40 6.32
C PHE A 32 2.80 -19.36 5.10
N GLY A 33 2.64 -18.34 4.24
CA GLY A 33 3.29 -18.28 2.93
C GLY A 33 2.61 -19.17 1.87
N LYS A 34 1.35 -19.54 2.11
CA LYS A 34 0.48 -20.28 1.18
C LYS A 34 -0.69 -19.36 0.78
N PRO A 35 -1.31 -19.56 -0.40
CA PRO A 35 -2.40 -18.71 -0.87
C PRO A 35 -3.70 -18.85 -0.05
N GLU A 36 -3.76 -19.78 0.91
CA GLU A 36 -4.95 -20.06 1.69
C GLU A 36 -4.94 -19.22 2.99
N PRO A 37 -5.91 -18.32 3.18
CA PRO A 37 -5.96 -17.48 4.36
C PRO A 37 -6.36 -18.28 5.60
N VAL A 38 -5.83 -17.91 6.76
CA VAL A 38 -6.12 -18.57 8.04
C VAL A 38 -6.59 -17.57 9.08
N VAL A 39 -7.21 -18.08 10.13
CA VAL A 39 -7.75 -17.30 11.23
C VAL A 39 -7.15 -17.82 12.53
N CYS A 40 -6.65 -16.92 13.37
CA CYS A 40 -6.17 -17.27 14.69
C CYS A 40 -7.34 -17.26 15.68
N ILE A 41 -7.52 -18.36 16.42
CA ILE A 41 -8.63 -18.57 17.35
C ILE A 41 -8.06 -18.91 18.71
N GLU A 42 -8.58 -18.25 19.75
CA GLU A 42 -8.45 -18.70 21.13
C GLU A 42 -9.64 -19.60 21.46
N PHE A 43 -9.37 -20.88 21.69
CA PHE A 43 -10.36 -21.88 22.05
C PHE A 43 -10.69 -21.82 23.54
N ASP A 44 -11.94 -22.13 23.88
CA ASP A 44 -12.41 -22.06 25.27
C ASP A 44 -11.75 -23.13 26.17
N ASN A 45 -11.23 -24.20 25.57
CA ASN A 45 -10.39 -25.19 26.27
C ASN A 45 -8.97 -24.67 26.61
N GLY A 46 -8.67 -23.41 26.29
CA GLY A 46 -7.46 -22.71 26.64
C GLY A 46 -6.36 -22.74 25.57
N GLY A 47 -6.54 -23.47 24.47
CA GLY A 47 -5.61 -23.52 23.36
C GLY A 47 -5.72 -22.31 22.42
N VAL A 48 -4.64 -22.02 21.69
CA VAL A 48 -4.64 -21.05 20.57
C VAL A 48 -4.23 -21.80 19.31
N GLY A 49 -4.91 -21.57 18.20
CA GLY A 49 -4.62 -22.25 16.95
C GLY A 49 -5.01 -21.45 15.71
N TYR A 50 -4.41 -21.83 14.58
CA TYR A 50 -4.79 -21.32 13.27
C TYR A 50 -5.67 -22.33 12.57
N ASN A 51 -6.76 -21.84 12.00
CA ASN A 51 -7.75 -22.66 11.32
C ASN A 51 -8.21 -21.98 10.03
N TYR A 52 -8.61 -22.78 9.06
CA TYR A 52 -9.20 -22.27 7.84
C TYR A 52 -10.66 -21.86 8.08
N PRO A 53 -11.12 -20.75 7.47
CA PRO A 53 -12.49 -20.26 7.63
C PRO A 53 -13.58 -21.30 7.33
N GLU A 54 -13.37 -22.15 6.33
CA GLU A 54 -14.31 -23.20 5.95
C GLU A 54 -14.54 -24.24 7.05
N GLN A 55 -13.61 -24.35 8.02
CA GLN A 55 -13.73 -25.24 9.18
C GLN A 55 -14.54 -24.63 10.32
N LEU A 56 -15.00 -23.39 10.16
CA LEU A 56 -15.64 -22.59 11.19
C LEU A 56 -17.11 -22.34 10.85
N SER A 57 -17.94 -22.39 11.87
CA SER A 57 -19.31 -21.88 11.85
C SER A 57 -19.50 -20.82 12.92
N PRO A 58 -20.30 -19.78 12.70
CA PRO A 58 -20.63 -18.83 13.75
C PRO A 58 -21.36 -19.55 14.90
N LEU A 59 -20.97 -19.24 16.14
CA LEU A 59 -21.67 -19.68 17.33
C LEU A 59 -22.84 -18.71 17.59
N ALA A 60 -24.05 -19.25 17.76
CA ALA A 60 -25.21 -18.43 18.06
C ALA A 60 -25.10 -17.85 19.48
N PRO A 61 -25.58 -16.62 19.73
CA PRO A 61 -25.50 -16.00 21.06
C PRO A 61 -26.13 -16.83 22.18
N GLU A 62 -27.21 -17.56 21.87
CA GLU A 62 -27.90 -18.48 22.77
C GLU A 62 -27.05 -19.70 23.19
N ASP A 63 -26.05 -20.06 22.39
CA ASP A 63 -25.16 -21.20 22.61
C ASP A 63 -23.79 -20.78 23.22
N ASP A 64 -23.54 -19.47 23.42
CA ASP A 64 -22.32 -18.98 24.08
C ASP A 64 -22.50 -18.95 25.60
N GLU A 65 -22.03 -19.99 26.28
CA GLU A 65 -22.13 -20.15 27.75
C GLU A 65 -21.24 -19.18 28.57
N ARG A 66 -20.47 -18.30 27.91
CA ARG A 66 -19.52 -17.41 28.60
C ARG A 66 -20.22 -16.21 29.21
N ASP A 67 -19.74 -15.79 30.40
CA ASP A 67 -20.22 -14.57 31.03
C ASP A 67 -19.89 -13.36 30.13
N PRO A 68 -20.90 -12.61 29.63
CA PRO A 68 -20.69 -11.45 28.77
C PRO A 68 -19.94 -10.31 29.48
N LYS A 69 -19.80 -10.36 30.80
CA LYS A 69 -19.05 -9.37 31.61
C LYS A 69 -17.64 -9.85 31.97
N ALA A 70 -17.25 -11.06 31.58
CA ALA A 70 -15.91 -11.57 31.79
C ALA A 70 -14.89 -10.68 31.07
N LEU A 71 -13.74 -10.46 31.70
CA LEU A 71 -12.63 -9.81 31.02
C LEU A 71 -12.04 -10.77 29.98
N PRO A 72 -11.47 -10.25 28.88
CA PRO A 72 -10.70 -11.07 27.94
C PRO A 72 -9.62 -11.86 28.66
N ARG A 73 -9.31 -13.04 28.11
CA ARG A 73 -8.18 -13.82 28.60
C ARG A 73 -6.89 -13.05 28.36
N MET A 74 -6.06 -13.02 29.39
CA MET A 74 -4.86 -12.21 29.46
C MET A 74 -3.64 -13.12 29.61
N THR A 75 -2.64 -12.89 28.77
CA THR A 75 -1.33 -13.57 28.85
C THR A 75 -0.37 -12.74 29.68
N ARG A 76 0.26 -13.34 30.69
CA ARG A 76 1.21 -12.64 31.57
C ARG A 76 2.50 -12.31 30.81
N GLN A 77 2.98 -11.08 30.97
CA GLN A 77 4.29 -10.61 30.52
C GLN A 77 5.13 -10.13 31.70
N ALA A 78 6.38 -9.74 31.45
CA ALA A 78 7.33 -9.33 32.49
C ALA A 78 6.78 -8.22 33.41
N ASN A 79 6.13 -7.20 32.85
CA ASN A 79 5.66 -6.01 33.59
C ASN A 79 4.15 -5.71 33.38
N GLY A 80 3.36 -6.70 32.97
CA GLY A 80 1.96 -6.50 32.62
C GLY A 80 1.30 -7.72 32.02
N TYR A 81 0.26 -7.51 31.22
CA TYR A 81 -0.49 -8.56 30.54
C TYR A 81 -0.84 -8.13 29.13
N THR A 82 -0.85 -9.07 28.19
CA THR A 82 -1.38 -8.85 26.84
C THR A 82 -2.74 -9.51 26.65
N PHE A 83 -3.60 -8.91 25.83
CA PHE A 83 -4.90 -9.48 25.45
C PHE A 83 -5.34 -8.95 24.09
N TRP A 84 -6.14 -9.73 23.36
CA TRP A 84 -6.69 -9.34 22.06
C TRP A 84 -8.04 -8.63 22.22
N ARG A 85 -8.27 -7.60 21.41
CA ARG A 85 -9.59 -6.99 21.19
C ARG A 85 -9.61 -6.28 19.85
N GLY A 86 -10.67 -6.47 19.06
CA GLY A 86 -10.88 -5.80 17.77
C GLY A 86 -9.86 -6.19 16.70
N GLY A 87 -9.25 -7.38 16.79
CA GLY A 87 -8.19 -7.79 15.86
C GLY A 87 -6.79 -7.29 16.21
N THR A 88 -6.65 -6.57 17.33
CA THR A 88 -5.38 -5.97 17.78
C THR A 88 -4.96 -6.53 19.13
N LEU A 89 -3.66 -6.72 19.31
CA LEU A 89 -3.06 -7.13 20.58
C LEU A 89 -2.76 -5.89 21.43
N HIS A 90 -3.23 -5.88 22.66
CA HIS A 90 -3.06 -4.77 23.60
C HIS A 90 -2.23 -5.20 24.80
N TYR A 91 -1.51 -4.25 25.40
CA TYR A 91 -0.72 -4.44 26.61
C TYR A 91 -1.23 -3.56 27.74
N VAL A 92 -1.67 -4.21 28.83
CA VAL A 92 -2.08 -3.56 30.07
C VAL A 92 -0.99 -3.70 31.12
N TYR A 93 -0.52 -2.57 31.63
CA TYR A 93 0.58 -2.53 32.59
C TYR A 93 0.31 -1.52 33.69
N ARG A 94 1.03 -1.69 34.80
CA ARG A 94 0.98 -0.76 35.93
C ARG A 94 2.09 0.26 35.77
N TYR A 95 1.73 1.55 35.80
CA TYR A 95 2.66 2.67 35.85
C TYR A 95 2.47 3.42 37.17
N VAL A 96 3.44 3.27 38.08
CA VAL A 96 3.38 3.81 39.44
C VAL A 96 2.12 3.29 40.17
N GLU A 97 1.11 4.12 40.40
CA GLU A 97 -0.14 3.78 41.08
C GLU A 97 -1.33 3.59 40.14
N THR A 98 -1.10 3.69 38.83
CA THR A 98 -2.17 3.63 37.82
C THR A 98 -1.99 2.46 36.86
N TRP A 99 -3.09 2.07 36.22
CA TRP A 99 -3.13 1.08 35.15
C TRP A 99 -3.35 1.78 33.82
N ARG A 100 -2.58 1.36 32.82
CA ARG A 100 -2.58 1.92 31.47
C ARG A 100 -2.70 0.82 30.45
N VAL A 101 -3.25 1.15 29.29
CA VAL A 101 -3.34 0.24 28.15
C VAL A 101 -2.78 0.91 26.91
N MET A 102 -1.92 0.20 26.21
CA MET A 102 -1.36 0.59 24.91
C MET A 102 -1.53 -0.56 23.92
N GLU A 103 -1.43 -0.25 22.64
CA GLU A 103 -1.25 -1.29 21.63
C GLU A 103 0.08 -2.02 21.86
N TRP A 104 0.11 -3.33 21.62
CA TRP A 104 1.31 -4.14 21.78
C TRP A 104 1.90 -4.50 20.42
N SER A 105 3.22 -4.35 20.31
CA SER A 105 4.01 -4.82 19.19
C SER A 105 5.19 -5.61 19.72
N ASP A 106 5.56 -6.70 19.02
CA ASP A 106 6.77 -7.46 19.32
C ASP A 106 8.05 -6.72 18.87
N ASP A 107 7.90 -5.64 18.10
CA ASP A 107 8.98 -4.70 17.81
C ASP A 107 9.17 -3.77 19.02
N ALA A 108 10.25 -4.02 19.77
CA ALA A 108 10.63 -3.26 20.96
C ALA A 108 10.87 -1.76 20.69
N ASP A 109 11.14 -1.39 19.44
CA ASP A 109 11.39 0.00 19.02
C ASP A 109 10.13 0.70 18.49
N ALA A 110 9.00 0.00 18.41
CA ALA A 110 7.78 0.55 17.87
C ALA A 110 7.08 1.49 18.88
N ALA A 111 6.90 2.76 18.47
CA ALA A 111 6.16 3.74 19.26
C ALA A 111 4.66 3.43 19.22
N MET A 112 4.18 2.72 20.24
CA MET A 112 2.78 2.32 20.34
C MET A 112 1.93 3.39 21.06
N PRO A 113 0.74 3.72 20.53
CA PRO A 113 -0.14 4.70 21.14
C PRO A 113 -0.66 4.22 22.51
N LEU A 114 -0.71 5.15 23.45
CA LEU A 114 -1.31 4.93 24.77
C LEU A 114 -2.81 5.23 24.69
N LEU A 115 -3.64 4.21 24.88
CA LEU A 115 -5.08 4.24 24.60
C LEU A 115 -5.92 4.52 25.85
N VAL A 116 -5.44 4.06 27.00
CA VAL A 116 -6.10 4.25 28.30
C VAL A 116 -5.06 4.70 29.32
N LEU A 117 -5.43 5.71 30.10
CA LEU A 117 -4.59 6.38 31.07
C LEU A 117 -5.25 6.37 32.45
N ASP A 118 -4.40 6.29 33.47
CA ASP A 118 -4.71 6.67 34.86
C ASP A 118 -5.88 5.93 35.54
N CYS A 119 -6.16 4.69 35.15
CA CYS A 119 -7.18 3.87 35.80
C CYS A 119 -6.69 3.32 37.15
N LYS A 120 -7.57 3.27 38.15
CA LYS A 120 -7.25 2.75 39.49
C LYS A 120 -7.04 1.24 39.56
N THR A 121 -7.63 0.47 38.64
CA THR A 121 -7.52 -0.99 38.62
C THR A 121 -7.28 -1.50 37.21
N ARG A 122 -6.61 -2.66 37.08
CA ARG A 122 -6.43 -3.36 35.81
C ARG A 122 -7.76 -3.61 35.09
N ALA A 123 -8.75 -4.10 35.84
CA ALA A 123 -10.08 -4.40 35.30
C ALA A 123 -10.77 -3.15 34.76
N ALA A 124 -10.62 -1.99 35.42
CA ALA A 124 -11.14 -0.72 34.92
C ALA A 124 -10.43 -0.30 33.62
N ALA A 125 -9.10 -0.42 33.55
CA ALA A 125 -8.34 -0.08 32.36
C ALA A 125 -8.73 -0.92 31.13
N VAL A 126 -8.89 -2.23 31.34
CA VAL A 126 -9.32 -3.16 30.28
C VAL A 126 -10.76 -2.86 29.84
N ARG A 127 -11.69 -2.63 30.78
CA ARG A 127 -13.08 -2.28 30.43
C ARG A 127 -13.20 -0.95 29.72
N GLU A 128 -12.40 0.04 30.11
CA GLU A 128 -12.37 1.33 29.42
C GLU A 128 -11.87 1.17 27.98
N LEU A 129 -10.84 0.36 27.75
CA LEU A 129 -10.40 0.05 26.39
C LEU A 129 -11.52 -0.65 25.61
N ILE A 130 -12.15 -1.68 26.18
CA ILE A 130 -13.24 -2.41 25.52
C ILE A 130 -14.36 -1.45 25.12
N ALA A 131 -14.79 -0.56 26.02
CA ALA A 131 -15.81 0.44 25.72
C ALA A 131 -15.39 1.37 24.57
N LYS A 132 -14.11 1.79 24.52
CA LYS A 132 -13.58 2.61 23.42
C LYS A 132 -13.56 1.86 22.09
N VAL A 133 -13.11 0.60 22.08
CA VAL A 133 -13.04 -0.21 20.86
C VAL A 133 -14.44 -0.57 20.36
N ASP A 134 -15.36 -0.90 21.27
CA ASP A 134 -16.73 -1.26 20.93
C ASP A 134 -17.52 -0.03 20.42
N ALA A 135 -17.32 1.14 21.02
CA ALA A 135 -17.89 2.39 20.52
C ALA A 135 -17.30 2.83 19.17
N ALA A 136 -16.04 2.46 18.89
CA ALA A 136 -15.38 2.69 17.61
C ALA A 136 -15.74 1.63 16.55
N THR A 137 -16.46 0.57 16.92
CA THR A 137 -16.94 -0.46 16.01
C THR A 137 -18.39 -0.15 15.63
N PRO A 138 -18.68 0.62 14.56
CA PRO A 138 -20.06 0.83 14.14
C PRO A 138 -20.71 -0.51 13.76
N ALA A 139 -21.95 -0.71 14.22
CA ALA A 139 -22.84 -1.72 13.63
C ALA A 139 -22.82 -1.55 12.11
N ALA A 140 -22.63 -2.66 11.39
CA ALA A 140 -22.35 -2.66 9.96
C ALA A 140 -23.23 -1.65 9.22
N PRO A 141 -22.67 -0.58 8.63
CA PRO A 141 -23.47 0.25 7.76
C PRO A 141 -23.91 -0.62 6.58
N ALA A 142 -25.19 -0.53 6.22
CA ALA A 142 -25.61 -0.92 4.88
C ALA A 142 -24.62 -0.30 3.89
N PRO A 143 -24.17 -1.03 2.85
CA PRO A 143 -23.08 -0.57 2.00
C PRO A 143 -23.43 0.82 1.49
N ALA A 144 -22.73 1.82 2.02
CA ALA A 144 -22.75 3.15 1.43
C ALA A 144 -22.31 2.95 -0.03
N PRO A 145 -22.91 3.65 -1.00
CA PRO A 145 -22.43 3.60 -2.36
C PRO A 145 -20.94 3.93 -2.31
N VAL A 146 -20.11 2.91 -2.59
CA VAL A 146 -18.66 3.03 -2.59
C VAL A 146 -18.36 4.08 -3.64
N VAL A 147 -17.99 5.28 -3.21
CA VAL A 147 -17.33 6.24 -4.07
C VAL A 147 -15.97 5.61 -4.33
N ARG A 148 -15.91 4.81 -5.40
CA ARG A 148 -14.68 4.17 -5.83
C ARG A 148 -13.65 5.30 -6.00
N PRO A 149 -12.44 5.19 -5.41
CA PRO A 149 -11.40 6.13 -5.76
C PRO A 149 -11.27 6.10 -7.29
N GLU A 150 -11.37 7.26 -7.93
CA GLU A 150 -11.23 7.39 -9.37
C GLU A 150 -9.76 7.16 -9.72
N LEU A 151 -9.34 5.89 -9.72
CA LEU A 151 -7.99 5.49 -10.08
C LEU A 151 -7.78 5.70 -11.57
N ARG A 152 -6.62 6.23 -11.92
CA ARG A 152 -6.25 6.56 -13.30
C ARG A 152 -5.02 5.77 -13.71
N PRO A 153 -4.83 5.52 -15.02
CA PRO A 153 -3.56 5.00 -15.51
C PRO A 153 -2.39 5.82 -15.00
N ASP A 154 -1.30 5.13 -14.71
CA ASP A 154 -0.07 5.66 -14.14
C ASP A 154 -0.23 6.26 -12.74
N MET A 155 -1.40 6.23 -12.08
CA MET A 155 -1.53 6.80 -10.74
C MET A 155 -0.65 6.05 -9.74
N ARG A 156 0.17 6.77 -8.96
CA ARG A 156 0.88 6.16 -7.83
C ARG A 156 -0.11 5.82 -6.72
N VAL A 157 -0.02 4.58 -6.24
CA VAL A 157 -0.89 4.03 -5.21
C VAL A 157 -0.08 3.34 -4.14
N LYS A 158 -0.68 3.22 -2.96
CA LYS A 158 -0.18 2.44 -1.85
C LYS A 158 -1.19 1.36 -1.49
N ALA A 159 -0.72 0.12 -1.28
CA ALA A 159 -1.51 -0.95 -0.66
C ALA A 159 -0.99 -1.20 0.77
N PRO A 160 -1.66 -0.68 1.81
CA PRO A 160 -1.25 -0.89 3.20
C PRO A 160 -1.14 -2.38 3.58
N ALA A 161 -1.96 -3.23 2.97
CA ALA A 161 -1.95 -4.67 3.22
C ALA A 161 -0.64 -5.38 2.80
N ARG A 162 0.17 -4.76 1.92
CA ARG A 162 1.49 -5.30 1.51
C ARG A 162 2.62 -4.92 2.47
N GLY A 163 2.32 -4.19 3.54
CA GLY A 163 3.29 -3.78 4.55
C GLY A 163 3.67 -2.31 4.45
N GLU A 164 4.94 -2.01 4.72
CA GLU A 164 5.46 -0.64 4.78
C GLU A 164 6.60 -0.42 3.77
N GLY A 165 6.91 0.85 3.47
CA GLY A 165 8.04 1.17 2.61
C GLY A 165 7.75 0.99 1.12
N CYS A 166 8.78 0.66 0.33
CA CYS A 166 8.65 0.49 -1.12
C CYS A 166 7.83 -0.74 -1.51
N ASP A 167 7.74 -1.75 -0.64
CA ASP A 167 6.97 -2.98 -0.88
C ASP A 167 5.45 -2.73 -1.01
N ALA A 168 4.99 -1.63 -0.41
CA ALA A 168 3.59 -1.21 -0.44
C ALA A 168 3.27 -0.18 -1.52
N ILE A 169 4.26 0.27 -2.30
CA ILE A 169 4.08 1.35 -3.29
C ILE A 169 4.02 0.74 -4.68
N GLY A 170 3.04 1.18 -5.46
CA GLY A 170 2.90 0.78 -6.84
C GLY A 170 2.32 1.85 -7.74
N VAL A 171 2.14 1.49 -9.01
CA VAL A 171 1.57 2.32 -10.06
C VAL A 171 0.43 1.56 -10.70
N VAL A 172 -0.74 2.20 -10.77
CA VAL A 172 -1.91 1.63 -11.43
C VAL A 172 -1.63 1.51 -12.92
N LEU A 173 -1.65 0.28 -13.40
CA LEU A 173 -1.66 -0.04 -14.81
C LEU A 173 -3.12 -0.21 -15.23
N THR A 174 -3.52 0.51 -16.26
CA THR A 174 -4.78 0.20 -16.93
C THR A 174 -4.52 -0.68 -18.13
N MET A 175 -5.48 -1.54 -18.41
CA MET A 175 -5.57 -2.44 -19.55
C MET A 175 -4.94 -3.81 -19.35
N ARG A 176 -5.67 -4.64 -18.61
CA ARG A 176 -6.12 -5.95 -19.10
C ARG A 176 -7.58 -6.12 -18.70
N THR A 177 -8.35 -6.92 -19.42
CA THR A 177 -9.57 -7.48 -18.82
C THR A 177 -9.09 -8.35 -17.65
N PRO A 178 -9.60 -8.16 -16.42
CA PRO A 178 -9.25 -9.05 -15.33
C PRO A 178 -9.53 -10.50 -15.76
N PRO A 179 -8.61 -11.45 -15.48
CA PRO A 179 -8.91 -12.88 -15.61
C PRO A 179 -10.25 -13.20 -14.94
N ALA A 180 -10.96 -14.23 -15.41
CA ALA A 180 -12.29 -14.57 -14.89
C ALA A 180 -12.31 -14.81 -13.36
N GLU A 181 -11.16 -15.16 -12.78
CA GLU A 181 -10.95 -15.43 -11.36
C GLU A 181 -10.70 -14.16 -10.53
N VAL A 182 -10.51 -13.00 -11.16
CA VAL A 182 -10.20 -11.73 -10.49
C VAL A 182 -11.48 -10.91 -10.27
N PRO A 183 -11.73 -10.38 -9.05
CA PRO A 183 -12.93 -9.61 -8.74
C PRO A 183 -13.13 -8.42 -9.68
N SER A 184 -14.39 -8.20 -10.08
CA SER A 184 -14.79 -7.05 -10.88
C SER A 184 -14.48 -5.74 -10.15
N GLY A 185 -13.72 -4.85 -10.78
CA GLY A 185 -13.24 -3.61 -10.15
C GLY A 185 -11.80 -3.69 -9.62
N SER A 186 -11.13 -4.83 -9.76
CA SER A 186 -9.69 -4.90 -9.53
C SER A 186 -8.92 -4.13 -10.60
N VAL A 187 -7.84 -3.48 -10.19
CA VAL A 187 -6.88 -2.84 -11.09
C VAL A 187 -5.57 -3.62 -11.06
N TYR A 188 -4.86 -3.57 -12.17
CA TYR A 188 -3.55 -4.19 -12.27
C TYR A 188 -2.52 -3.18 -11.75
N VAL A 189 -1.72 -3.55 -10.75
CA VAL A 189 -0.77 -2.62 -10.13
C VAL A 189 0.64 -3.14 -10.30
N MET A 190 1.51 -2.24 -10.73
CA MET A 190 2.95 -2.44 -10.77
C MET A 190 3.58 -2.06 -9.44
N TRP A 191 4.24 -2.97 -8.74
CA TRP A 191 4.85 -2.66 -7.45
C TRP A 191 6.31 -2.22 -7.61
N HIS A 192 6.76 -1.28 -6.78
CA HIS A 192 8.16 -0.84 -6.76
C HIS A 192 9.10 -1.99 -6.43
N LEU A 193 8.66 -2.88 -5.54
CA LEU A 193 9.33 -4.13 -5.21
C LEU A 193 8.32 -5.27 -5.35
N GLY A 194 8.62 -6.20 -6.24
CA GLY A 194 7.82 -7.40 -6.46
C GLY A 194 7.10 -7.45 -7.81
N ALA A 195 6.48 -8.59 -8.08
CA ALA A 195 5.75 -8.81 -9.32
C ALA A 195 4.43 -8.02 -9.36
N PRO A 196 4.01 -7.51 -10.52
CA PRO A 196 2.72 -6.85 -10.66
C PRO A 196 1.58 -7.82 -10.35
N SER A 197 0.48 -7.28 -9.83
CA SER A 197 -0.65 -8.09 -9.38
C SER A 197 -1.98 -7.36 -9.56
N TRP A 198 -3.05 -8.14 -9.65
CA TRP A 198 -4.41 -7.61 -9.51
C TRP A 198 -4.68 -7.29 -8.04
N ILE A 199 -5.19 -6.09 -7.78
CA ILE A 199 -5.65 -5.66 -6.44
C ILE A 199 -7.00 -4.96 -6.58
N ALA A 200 -7.89 -5.20 -5.63
CA ALA A 200 -9.17 -4.51 -5.55
C ALA A 200 -8.96 -2.99 -5.40
N ALA A 201 -9.63 -2.17 -6.21
CA ALA A 201 -9.40 -0.73 -6.24
C ALA A 201 -9.61 -0.05 -4.87
N GLU A 202 -10.50 -0.60 -4.04
CA GLU A 202 -10.77 -0.16 -2.67
C GLU A 202 -9.63 -0.40 -1.68
N GLU A 203 -8.71 -1.33 -1.97
CA GLU A 203 -7.53 -1.59 -1.13
C GLU A 203 -6.38 -0.61 -1.41
N LEU A 204 -6.52 0.21 -2.45
CA LEU A 204 -5.51 1.14 -2.90
C LEU A 204 -5.80 2.55 -2.39
N VAL A 205 -4.77 3.13 -1.79
CA VAL A 205 -4.78 4.52 -1.38
C VAL A 205 -3.94 5.31 -2.39
N PRO A 206 -4.53 6.27 -3.14
CA PRO A 206 -3.75 7.17 -3.98
C PRO A 206 -2.70 7.91 -3.15
N THR A 207 -1.46 7.93 -3.61
CA THR A 207 -0.39 8.72 -2.96
C THR A 207 -0.31 10.15 -3.54
N GLY A 208 -1.40 10.61 -4.16
CA GLY A 208 -1.52 11.87 -4.89
C GLY A 208 -1.70 11.71 -6.40
N ASP A 209 -1.94 12.82 -7.09
CA ASP A 209 -2.27 12.86 -8.54
C ASP A 209 -1.05 12.71 -9.47
N LEU A 210 0.14 12.47 -8.92
CA LEU A 210 1.34 12.36 -9.72
C LEU A 210 1.39 10.99 -10.40
N PRO A 211 1.68 10.95 -11.72
CA PRO A 211 1.95 9.70 -12.39
C PRO A 211 3.21 9.03 -11.80
N GLY A 212 3.23 7.70 -11.85
CA GLY A 212 4.36 6.84 -11.54
C GLY A 212 5.61 7.30 -12.27
N SER A 213 6.76 7.17 -11.62
CA SER A 213 8.02 7.32 -12.35
C SER A 213 8.05 6.33 -13.52
N PRO A 214 8.49 6.69 -14.73
CA PRO A 214 8.61 5.73 -15.83
C PRO A 214 9.50 4.53 -15.47
N ASN A 215 10.50 4.76 -14.61
CA ASN A 215 11.40 3.70 -14.13
C ASN A 215 10.70 2.65 -13.24
N LEU A 216 9.55 3.00 -12.64
CA LEU A 216 8.73 2.05 -11.89
C LEU A 216 7.99 1.06 -12.78
N LEU A 217 7.94 1.33 -14.08
CA LEU A 217 7.12 0.61 -15.03
C LEU A 217 7.94 -0.43 -15.80
N ASP A 218 9.27 -0.38 -15.79
CA ASP A 218 10.14 -1.38 -16.43
C ASP A 218 10.10 -2.70 -15.64
N VAL A 219 9.45 -3.71 -16.22
CA VAL A 219 9.37 -5.05 -15.68
C VAL A 219 10.05 -6.06 -16.56
N GLU A 220 10.92 -6.82 -15.91
CA GLU A 220 11.43 -8.08 -16.42
C GLU A 220 10.45 -9.19 -16.06
N TYR A 221 9.59 -9.56 -17.03
CA TYR A 221 8.96 -10.87 -16.95
C TYR A 221 9.95 -11.88 -17.49
N GLY A 222 10.11 -13.01 -16.78
CA GLY A 222 11.02 -14.12 -17.08
C GLY A 222 10.77 -14.86 -18.41
N SER A 223 10.52 -14.11 -19.49
CA SER A 223 10.71 -14.54 -20.86
C SER A 223 12.16 -15.01 -21.01
N ARG A 224 12.32 -16.24 -21.53
CA ARG A 224 13.64 -16.81 -21.87
C ARG A 224 14.40 -15.95 -22.89
N ASP A 225 13.72 -15.00 -23.54
CA ASP A 225 14.25 -14.17 -24.62
C ASP A 225 14.67 -12.76 -24.14
N GLY A 226 14.53 -12.45 -22.84
CA GLY A 226 14.98 -11.19 -22.26
C GLY A 226 14.10 -9.98 -22.59
N GLU A 227 12.82 -10.22 -22.92
CA GLU A 227 11.84 -9.16 -23.19
C GLU A 227 11.55 -8.34 -21.92
N GLY A 228 11.65 -7.01 -22.04
CA GLY A 228 11.20 -6.07 -21.01
C GLY A 228 9.83 -5.48 -21.38
N VAL A 229 9.00 -5.16 -20.40
CA VAL A 229 7.73 -4.48 -20.63
C VAL A 229 7.66 -3.26 -19.74
N PHE A 230 7.23 -2.13 -20.29
CA PHE A 230 6.88 -0.94 -19.52
C PHE A 230 5.54 -0.37 -19.95
N TRP A 231 4.97 0.49 -19.12
CA TRP A 231 3.67 1.10 -19.36
C TRP A 231 3.75 2.62 -19.35
N ARG A 232 2.84 3.29 -20.04
CA ARG A 232 2.66 4.74 -19.98
C ARG A 232 1.28 5.12 -20.49
N GLY A 233 0.57 6.00 -19.79
CA GLY A 233 -0.77 6.45 -20.20
C GLY A 233 -1.79 5.31 -20.29
N GLY A 234 -1.53 4.19 -19.60
CA GLY A 234 -2.34 2.98 -19.74
C GLY A 234 -2.02 2.12 -20.96
N GLU A 235 -0.97 2.43 -21.70
CA GLU A 235 -0.52 1.67 -22.87
C GLU A 235 0.68 0.79 -22.52
N GLU A 236 0.76 -0.39 -23.15
CA GLU A 236 1.85 -1.37 -22.96
C GLU A 236 2.92 -1.17 -24.04
N TYR A 237 4.19 -1.10 -23.61
CA TYR A 237 5.35 -0.99 -24.46
C TYR A 237 6.30 -2.16 -24.20
N ARG A 238 6.72 -2.84 -25.26
CA ARG A 238 7.59 -4.01 -25.18
C ARG A 238 8.96 -3.69 -25.72
N VAL A 239 9.98 -3.91 -24.91
CA VAL A 239 11.39 -3.85 -25.27
C VAL A 239 11.80 -5.25 -25.69
N ILE A 240 11.82 -5.48 -27.00
CA ILE A 240 12.00 -6.80 -27.60
C ILE A 240 13.37 -6.84 -28.25
N ARG A 241 14.04 -7.97 -28.06
CA ARG A 241 15.30 -8.23 -28.74
C ARG A 241 15.02 -8.72 -30.17
N ARG A 242 15.68 -8.12 -31.15
CA ARG A 242 15.49 -8.49 -32.57
C ARG A 242 15.95 -9.92 -32.89
N TYR A 243 16.97 -10.41 -32.18
CA TYR A 243 17.55 -11.74 -32.40
C TYR A 243 17.61 -12.53 -31.08
N PRO A 244 16.90 -13.67 -30.95
CA PRO A 244 16.79 -14.42 -29.69
C PRO A 244 18.11 -15.02 -29.17
N SER A 245 19.10 -15.25 -30.04
CA SER A 245 20.23 -16.17 -29.75
C SER A 245 21.63 -15.55 -29.74
N SER A 246 21.81 -14.25 -30.02
CA SER A 246 23.13 -13.62 -29.84
C SER A 246 23.37 -13.25 -28.38
N SER A 247 24.55 -12.80 -27.96
CA SER A 247 24.74 -12.10 -26.67
C SER A 247 24.63 -10.58 -26.82
N ASP A 248 24.80 -10.09 -28.04
CA ASP A 248 24.73 -8.68 -28.43
C ASP A 248 23.89 -8.54 -29.68
N GLY A 249 22.92 -7.63 -29.69
CA GLY A 249 22.09 -7.43 -30.88
C GLY A 249 20.91 -6.49 -30.63
N PRO A 250 20.45 -5.81 -31.69
CA PRO A 250 19.61 -4.62 -31.56
C PRO A 250 18.31 -4.89 -30.81
N TRP A 251 17.98 -3.94 -29.95
CA TRP A 251 16.79 -3.86 -29.16
C TRP A 251 15.81 -2.90 -29.83
N ASP A 252 14.58 -3.35 -30.00
CA ASP A 252 13.48 -2.58 -30.54
C ASP A 252 12.47 -2.32 -29.43
N VAL A 253 11.71 -1.23 -29.54
CA VAL A 253 10.55 -0.98 -28.67
C VAL A 253 9.30 -0.91 -29.52
N SER A 254 8.26 -1.64 -29.12
CA SER A 254 6.96 -1.64 -29.79
C SER A 254 5.85 -1.29 -28.80
N HIS A 255 4.96 -0.38 -29.19
CA HIS A 255 3.69 -0.11 -28.52
C HIS A 255 2.68 -1.19 -28.91
N ARG A 256 1.92 -1.70 -27.92
CA ARG A 256 0.79 -2.60 -28.15
C ARG A 256 -0.53 -1.88 -27.88
N ALA A 257 -1.28 -1.65 -28.95
CA ALA A 257 -2.62 -1.07 -28.87
C ALA A 257 -3.64 -2.04 -28.24
N ALA A 258 -4.78 -1.51 -27.83
CA ALA A 258 -5.86 -2.27 -27.17
C ALA A 258 -6.43 -3.42 -28.04
N ASP A 259 -6.40 -3.26 -29.35
CA ASP A 259 -6.81 -4.26 -30.34
C ASP A 259 -5.74 -5.35 -30.59
N GLY A 260 -4.59 -5.25 -29.90
CA GLY A 260 -3.46 -6.17 -30.01
C GLY A 260 -2.44 -5.80 -31.08
N THR A 261 -2.67 -4.73 -31.86
CA THR A 261 -1.75 -4.25 -32.91
C THR A 261 -0.44 -3.80 -32.29
N LEU A 262 0.69 -4.20 -32.90
CA LEU A 262 2.02 -3.80 -32.48
C LEU A 262 2.57 -2.74 -33.43
N THR A 263 2.92 -1.57 -32.90
CA THR A 263 3.58 -0.49 -33.65
C THR A 263 4.99 -0.32 -33.12
N ARG A 264 6.00 -0.45 -33.98
CA ARG A 264 7.40 -0.23 -33.59
C ARG A 264 7.68 1.27 -33.47
N ILE A 265 8.23 1.69 -32.33
CA ILE A 265 8.55 3.10 -32.02
C ILE A 265 10.05 3.37 -31.95
N VAL A 266 10.85 2.36 -31.58
CA VAL A 266 12.31 2.42 -31.58
C VAL A 266 12.86 1.17 -32.25
N GLU A 267 13.89 1.34 -33.06
CA GLU A 267 14.51 0.27 -33.82
C GLU A 267 16.03 0.31 -33.68
N GLY A 268 16.68 -0.85 -33.55
CA GLY A 268 18.11 -0.96 -33.79
C GLY A 268 19.01 -0.54 -32.62
N SER A 269 18.47 -0.36 -31.41
CA SER A 269 19.26 0.18 -30.29
C SER A 269 20.27 -0.85 -29.77
N ARG A 270 21.53 -0.41 -29.54
CA ARG A 270 22.62 -1.32 -29.16
C ARG A 270 22.39 -2.05 -27.84
N THR A 271 21.69 -1.42 -26.90
CA THR A 271 21.38 -1.99 -25.58
C THR A 271 19.91 -1.83 -25.26
N ARG A 272 19.39 -2.70 -24.39
CA ARG A 272 18.03 -2.62 -23.87
C ARG A 272 17.74 -1.26 -23.23
N ASN A 273 18.64 -0.81 -22.35
CA ASN A 273 18.48 0.47 -21.64
C ASN A 273 18.46 1.66 -22.61
N ALA A 274 19.27 1.63 -23.67
CA ALA A 274 19.23 2.65 -24.71
C ALA A 274 17.90 2.64 -25.48
N ALA A 275 17.37 1.45 -25.81
CA ALA A 275 16.08 1.30 -26.47
C ALA A 275 14.93 1.83 -25.60
N HIS A 276 14.91 1.43 -24.32
CA HIS A 276 13.94 1.89 -23.34
C HIS A 276 14.00 3.42 -23.16
N HIS A 277 15.19 3.96 -22.93
CA HIS A 277 15.36 5.40 -22.77
C HIS A 277 14.95 6.19 -24.02
N ALA A 278 15.33 5.72 -25.21
CA ALA A 278 14.92 6.33 -26.47
C ALA A 278 13.40 6.30 -26.67
N ALA A 279 12.73 5.21 -26.27
CA ALA A 279 11.29 5.10 -26.35
C ALA A 279 10.59 6.06 -25.39
N VAL A 280 11.05 6.14 -24.12
CA VAL A 280 10.55 7.13 -23.16
C VAL A 280 10.71 8.54 -23.72
N VAL A 281 11.90 8.90 -24.21
CA VAL A 281 12.14 10.22 -24.81
C VAL A 281 11.23 10.48 -26.01
N ALA A 282 11.01 9.50 -26.88
CA ALA A 282 10.14 9.65 -28.06
C ALA A 282 8.66 9.84 -27.68
N ILE A 283 8.13 9.03 -26.77
CA ILE A 283 6.74 9.12 -26.29
C ILE A 283 6.50 10.50 -25.69
N PHE A 284 7.35 10.90 -24.76
CA PHE A 284 7.21 12.18 -24.09
C PHE A 284 7.50 13.38 -24.98
N GLY A 285 8.50 13.30 -25.86
CA GLY A 285 8.80 14.37 -26.82
C GLY A 285 7.62 14.60 -27.76
N PHE A 286 6.92 13.53 -28.16
CA PHE A 286 5.72 13.63 -28.96
C PHE A 286 4.54 14.25 -28.20
N GLU A 287 4.35 13.89 -26.93
CA GLU A 287 3.37 14.54 -26.07
C GLU A 287 3.70 16.02 -25.83
N ASP A 288 4.96 16.36 -25.57
CA ASP A 288 5.42 17.73 -25.33
C ASP A 288 5.31 18.61 -26.58
N MET A 289 5.47 18.06 -27.78
CA MET A 289 5.20 18.78 -29.04
C MET A 289 3.71 19.09 -29.23
N ARG A 290 2.81 18.30 -28.63
CA ARG A 290 1.35 18.45 -28.76
C ARG A 290 0.73 19.29 -27.66
N ALA A 291 1.40 19.42 -26.51
CA ALA A 291 0.84 20.03 -25.31
C ALA A 291 1.63 21.26 -24.87
N GLU A 292 0.93 22.38 -24.69
CA GLU A 292 1.52 23.61 -24.16
C GLU A 292 1.79 23.47 -22.65
N THR A 293 3.05 23.64 -22.23
CA THR A 293 3.42 23.70 -20.81
C THR A 293 2.99 25.04 -20.24
N VAL A 294 2.16 25.01 -19.19
CA VAL A 294 1.58 26.20 -18.56
C VAL A 294 2.16 26.50 -17.18
N SER A 295 2.74 25.49 -16.51
CA SER A 295 3.48 25.68 -15.26
C SER A 295 4.44 24.50 -15.01
N TYR A 296 5.16 24.53 -13.90
CA TYR A 296 6.03 23.46 -13.44
C TYR A 296 5.69 23.09 -12.00
N LEU A 297 5.82 21.80 -11.68
CA LEU A 297 5.55 21.24 -10.37
C LEU A 297 6.80 20.53 -9.86
N ALA A 298 7.36 21.02 -8.75
CA ALA A 298 8.51 20.42 -8.08
C ALA A 298 8.06 19.53 -6.91
N VAL A 299 8.64 18.32 -6.87
CA VAL A 299 8.34 17.27 -5.89
C VAL A 299 9.65 16.75 -5.32
N ALA A 300 9.76 16.68 -4.00
CA ALA A 300 10.93 16.10 -3.35
C ALA A 300 10.70 14.61 -3.15
N GLU A 301 11.73 13.80 -3.38
CA GLU A 301 11.70 12.37 -3.11
C GLU A 301 12.90 11.95 -2.22
N THR A 302 12.73 10.85 -1.49
CA THR A 302 13.84 10.15 -0.86
C THR A 302 14.72 9.48 -1.92
N ARG A 303 15.89 8.95 -1.51
CA ARG A 303 16.71 8.08 -2.38
C ARG A 303 15.99 6.83 -2.87
N SER A 304 14.95 6.40 -2.14
CA SER A 304 14.10 5.27 -2.50
C SER A 304 12.89 5.66 -3.36
N GLY A 305 12.82 6.92 -3.83
CA GLY A 305 11.74 7.42 -4.68
C GLY A 305 10.42 7.69 -3.95
N GLN A 306 10.43 7.75 -2.61
CA GLN A 306 9.23 8.07 -1.84
C GLN A 306 9.01 9.59 -1.82
N PRO A 307 7.80 10.09 -2.12
CA PRO A 307 7.51 11.51 -2.04
C PRO A 307 7.69 12.01 -0.60
N LEU A 308 8.35 13.15 -0.49
CA LEU A 308 8.56 13.88 0.75
C LEU A 308 7.62 15.08 0.76
N ARG A 309 6.88 15.23 1.86
CA ARG A 309 6.16 16.45 2.14
C ARG A 309 7.13 17.49 2.69
N VAL A 310 7.27 18.57 1.93
CA VAL A 310 8.13 19.70 2.27
C VAL A 310 7.27 20.86 2.77
N ASP A 311 7.55 21.36 3.96
CA ASP A 311 6.86 22.54 4.52
C ASP A 311 7.59 23.82 4.08
N VAL A 312 7.27 24.30 2.87
CA VAL A 312 7.78 25.56 2.32
C VAL A 312 6.65 26.49 1.86
N PRO A 313 6.85 27.82 1.86
CA PRO A 313 5.86 28.76 1.36
C PRO A 313 5.43 28.45 -0.07
N GLY A 314 4.12 28.36 -0.29
CA GLY A 314 3.53 28.03 -1.59
C GLY A 314 3.53 26.54 -1.94
N ALA A 315 3.91 25.66 -1.00
CA ALA A 315 3.67 24.24 -1.14
C ALA A 315 2.19 23.91 -0.87
N ASP A 316 1.66 22.93 -1.62
CA ASP A 316 0.31 22.42 -1.40
C ASP A 316 0.23 21.49 -0.17
N GLY A 317 -0.95 20.91 0.08
CA GLY A 317 -1.17 19.95 1.19
C GLY A 317 -0.26 18.72 1.17
N TRP A 318 0.43 18.47 0.05
CA TRP A 318 1.33 17.35 -0.18
C TRP A 318 2.81 17.78 -0.20
N GLY A 319 3.09 19.06 0.00
CA GLY A 319 4.47 19.58 -0.02
C GLY A 319 5.03 19.82 -1.42
N ARG A 320 4.16 19.86 -2.44
CA ARG A 320 4.52 20.09 -3.85
C ARG A 320 4.53 21.59 -4.14
N VAL A 321 5.48 22.06 -4.93
CA VAL A 321 5.60 23.49 -5.26
C VAL A 321 5.34 23.73 -6.74
N SER A 322 4.34 24.55 -7.04
CA SER A 322 4.08 25.01 -8.41
C SER A 322 4.75 26.36 -8.70
N ALA A 323 5.28 26.52 -9.90
CA ALA A 323 5.85 27.79 -10.38
C ALA A 323 5.73 27.92 -11.92
N PRO A 324 5.77 29.14 -12.47
CA PRO A 324 5.74 29.36 -13.93
C PRO A 324 6.98 28.85 -14.66
N THR A 325 8.12 28.64 -13.99
CA THR A 325 9.35 28.11 -14.58
C THR A 325 9.95 26.98 -13.76
N ALA A 326 10.68 26.08 -14.43
CA ALA A 326 11.33 24.93 -13.80
C ALA A 326 12.36 25.38 -12.74
N GLU A 327 13.15 26.41 -13.05
CA GLU A 327 14.18 26.95 -12.17
C GLU A 327 13.57 27.52 -10.88
N LEU A 328 12.42 28.19 -10.99
CA LEU A 328 11.73 28.77 -9.84
C LEU A 328 11.08 27.67 -8.97
N ALA A 329 10.48 26.66 -9.59
CA ALA A 329 9.93 25.50 -8.87
C ALA A 329 11.05 24.77 -8.09
N LEU A 330 12.18 24.53 -8.76
CA LEU A 330 13.36 23.90 -8.16
C LEU A 330 13.97 24.75 -7.05
N SER A 331 14.12 26.06 -7.25
CA SER A 331 14.70 26.99 -6.26
C SER A 331 13.86 27.03 -4.98
N ARG A 332 12.54 27.16 -5.11
CA ARG A 332 11.61 27.19 -3.97
C ARG A 332 11.65 25.90 -3.15
N LEU A 333 11.76 24.75 -3.83
CA LEU A 333 11.87 23.46 -3.14
C LEU A 333 13.29 23.22 -2.59
N GLY A 334 14.32 23.68 -3.31
CA GLY A 334 15.72 23.55 -2.93
C GLY A 334 16.09 24.32 -1.66
N GLY A 335 15.41 25.42 -1.35
CA GLY A 335 15.60 26.13 -0.07
C GLY A 335 15.28 25.28 1.18
N ALA A 336 14.56 24.17 1.04
CA ALA A 336 14.13 23.33 2.16
C ALA A 336 15.27 22.44 2.70
N VAL A 337 15.81 22.83 3.85
CA VAL A 337 16.77 22.02 4.64
C VAL A 337 16.16 21.44 5.92
N SER A 338 14.91 21.80 6.24
CA SER A 338 14.17 21.41 7.45
C SER A 338 12.68 21.21 7.15
N GLY A 339 11.96 20.47 8.01
CA GLY A 339 10.51 20.25 7.86
C GLY A 339 10.12 19.15 6.86
N LEU A 340 11.05 18.25 6.52
CA LEU A 340 10.78 17.10 5.65
C LEU A 340 9.99 16.04 6.43
N ARG A 341 8.77 15.77 5.97
CA ARG A 341 7.90 14.72 6.51
C ARG A 341 7.66 13.67 5.44
N TYR A 342 7.51 12.42 5.85
CA TYR A 342 6.87 11.45 4.99
C TYR A 342 5.41 11.85 4.76
N ASP A 343 4.86 11.39 3.65
CA ASP A 343 3.46 11.61 3.29
C ASP A 343 2.49 11.17 4.41
N VAL A 344 1.25 11.73 4.39
CA VAL A 344 0.20 11.91 5.44
C VAL A 344 0.10 10.88 6.58
N VAL A 345 0.64 9.68 6.43
CA VAL A 345 0.55 8.55 7.38
C VAL A 345 1.68 8.56 8.43
N LYS A 346 2.87 9.13 8.17
CA LYS A 346 4.01 9.03 9.11
C LYS A 346 4.50 10.40 9.61
N ARG A 347 4.13 10.76 10.85
CA ARG A 347 4.62 11.95 11.59
C ARG A 347 6.07 11.79 12.10
N ARG A 348 6.98 11.19 11.34
CA ARG A 348 8.41 11.10 11.73
C ARG A 348 9.18 12.17 10.96
N ASP A 349 9.80 13.10 11.68
CA ASP A 349 10.72 14.08 11.10
C ASP A 349 11.93 13.34 10.50
N VAL A 350 12.12 13.48 9.19
CA VAL A 350 13.30 12.93 8.53
C VAL A 350 14.43 13.95 8.65
N ARG A 351 15.26 13.80 9.67
CA ARG A 351 16.54 14.52 9.69
C ARG A 351 17.46 13.91 8.63
N ARG A 352 17.61 14.63 7.50
CA ARG A 352 18.56 14.40 6.37
C ARG A 352 18.06 13.33 5.37
N ARG A 353 17.95 13.50 4.05
CA ARG A 353 18.22 14.54 3.03
C ARG A 353 17.23 14.26 1.89
N ILE A 354 16.76 15.28 1.18
CA ILE A 354 16.11 15.10 -0.13
C ILE A 354 17.08 14.29 -1.01
N GLY A 355 16.63 13.15 -1.53
CA GLY A 355 17.45 12.30 -2.41
C GLY A 355 17.48 12.87 -3.83
N SER A 356 16.32 13.27 -4.32
CA SER A 356 16.15 13.90 -5.62
C SER A 356 14.99 14.90 -5.56
N VAL A 357 15.05 15.90 -6.43
CA VAL A 357 13.91 16.76 -6.76
C VAL A 357 13.50 16.47 -8.19
N LEU A 358 12.24 16.13 -8.39
CA LEU A 358 11.64 15.94 -9.70
C LEU A 358 10.86 17.21 -10.06
N VAL A 359 11.16 17.80 -11.21
CA VAL A 359 10.46 18.99 -11.71
C VAL A 359 9.69 18.62 -12.97
N TYR A 360 8.37 18.51 -12.83
CA TYR A 360 7.46 18.14 -13.90
C TYR A 360 6.97 19.38 -14.65
N PRO A 361 6.98 19.42 -15.99
CA PRO A 361 6.16 20.36 -16.74
C PRO A 361 4.69 19.96 -16.59
N VAL A 362 3.84 20.94 -16.26
CA VAL A 362 2.39 20.81 -16.16
C VAL A 362 1.78 21.39 -17.42
N ARG A 363 1.00 20.57 -18.13
CA ARG A 363 0.33 20.93 -19.38
C ARG A 363 -1.03 21.56 -19.10
N ARG A 364 -1.62 22.21 -20.11
CA ARG A 364 -2.92 22.91 -20.00
C ARG A 364 -4.08 21.99 -19.56
N ASP A 365 -4.03 20.72 -19.93
CA ASP A 365 -5.00 19.69 -19.54
C ASP A 365 -4.75 19.10 -18.13
N GLY A 366 -3.73 19.60 -17.42
CA GLY A 366 -3.33 19.15 -16.10
C GLY A 366 -2.40 17.93 -16.11
N SER A 367 -2.06 17.37 -17.28
CA SER A 367 -1.13 16.24 -17.37
C SER A 367 0.31 16.68 -17.11
N LEU A 368 1.14 15.73 -16.63
CA LEU A 368 2.55 15.96 -16.35
C LEU A 368 3.44 15.34 -17.44
N GLY A 369 4.38 16.11 -17.96
CA GLY A 369 5.42 15.62 -18.89
C GLY A 369 6.64 15.03 -18.16
N VAL A 370 7.78 14.88 -18.85
CA VAL A 370 8.98 14.24 -18.26
C VAL A 370 9.52 15.08 -17.13
N PRO A 371 9.67 14.52 -15.91
CA PRO A 371 10.34 15.25 -14.86
C PRO A 371 11.83 15.40 -15.17
N ARG A 372 12.37 16.62 -14.99
CA ARG A 372 13.81 16.79 -14.85
C ARG A 372 14.20 16.39 -13.44
N MET A 373 15.06 15.38 -13.34
CA MET A 373 15.59 14.93 -12.06
C MET A 373 16.82 15.76 -11.68
N HIS A 374 16.77 16.36 -10.50
CA HIS A 374 17.87 17.08 -9.88
C HIS A 374 18.29 16.33 -8.62
N THR A 375 19.43 15.66 -8.68
CA THR A 375 20.05 15.01 -7.51
C THR A 375 20.83 16.03 -6.68
N ARG A 376 20.86 15.83 -5.36
CA ARG A 376 21.59 16.66 -4.40
C ARG A 376 22.79 15.96 -3.79
#